data_AF-A0A2E7MEB9-F1
#
_entry.id   AF-A0A2E7MEB9-F1
#
_cell.length_a   1.000
_cell.length_b   1.000
_cell.length_c   1.000
_cell.angle_alpha   90.00
_cell.angle_beta   90.00
_cell.angle_gamma   90.00
#
_symmetry.space_group_name_H-M   'P 1'
#
loop_
_entity.id
_entity.type
_entity.pdbx_description
1 polymer ?
#
loop_
_entity_poly.entity_id
_entity_poly.type
_entity_poly.pdbx_seq_one_letter_code
_entity_poly.pdbx_strand_id
1 'polypeptide(L)'
;MEIDFRTRVEIETLTEVLDELDYYKIMKLKGGAPVPDVEKAYAAQSKNFHPDRFFGVRDPKFTKAVNAIFKKLNEAYQVLKDPDLKKMYDKKMGFRDAAGKKKTGGGDRKSRPSIDKEGLEQEQGYLDADEVVTDKKAKKYWDLAQIAEMNEDWNGVVMNLQFALNYEQGNPVLKSKLETAKVYLADKKKKNKNPYKIKIV
;
A
#
# COMPACT_ATOMS: atom_id res chain seq x y z
N MET A 1 -29.01 19.66 20.38
CA MET A 1 -27.58 19.79 20.73
C MET A 1 -27.08 21.09 20.13
N GLU A 2 -26.51 21.97 20.94
CA GLU A 2 -25.86 23.18 20.43
C GLU A 2 -24.49 22.79 19.89
N ILE A 3 -24.22 23.16 18.63
CA ILE A 3 -22.91 22.97 18.02
C ILE A 3 -22.09 24.21 18.36
N ASP A 4 -20.87 23.98 18.83
CA ASP A 4 -19.90 25.05 19.04
C ASP A 4 -19.74 25.90 17.76
N PHE A 5 -19.81 27.22 17.90
CA PHE A 5 -19.81 28.16 16.78
C PHE A 5 -18.59 27.96 15.87
N ARG A 6 -17.41 27.71 16.46
CA ARG A 6 -16.19 27.43 15.70
C ARG A 6 -16.31 26.15 14.87
N THR A 7 -16.85 25.08 15.45
CA THR A 7 -17.09 23.82 14.74
C THR A 7 -18.06 23.99 13.58
N ARG A 8 -19.12 24.79 13.77
CA ARG A 8 -20.09 25.10 12.71
C ARG A 8 -19.43 25.84 11.54
N VAL A 9 -18.73 26.93 11.83
CA VAL A 9 -18.03 27.72 10.80
C VAL A 9 -17.01 26.85 10.06
N GLU A 10 -16.25 26.01 10.77
CA GLU A 10 -15.28 25.10 10.14
C GLU A 10 -15.94 24.14 9.14
N ILE A 11 -17.06 23.52 9.51
CA ILE A 11 -17.78 22.57 8.64
C ILE A 11 -18.38 23.27 7.43
N GLU A 12 -18.98 24.44 7.62
CA GLU A 12 -19.57 25.24 6.53
C GLU A 12 -18.49 25.67 5.54
N THR A 13 -17.41 26.29 6.02
CA THR A 13 -16.29 26.71 5.16
C THR A 13 -15.61 25.54 4.46
N LEU A 14 -15.37 24.41 5.15
CA LEU A 14 -14.78 23.24 4.52
C LEU A 14 -15.66 22.65 3.42
N THR A 15 -16.99 22.74 3.57
CA THR A 15 -17.94 22.24 2.57
C THR A 15 -17.92 23.08 1.30
N GLU A 16 -17.78 24.40 1.43
CA GLU A 16 -17.72 25.32 0.28
C GLU A 16 -16.51 25.07 -0.63
N VAL A 17 -15.37 24.69 -0.05
CA VAL A 17 -14.14 24.42 -0.81
C VAL A 17 -13.87 22.93 -1.02
N LEU A 18 -14.77 22.04 -0.60
CA LEU A 18 -14.52 20.58 -0.50
C LEU A 18 -14.09 19.95 -1.83
N ASP A 19 -14.62 20.46 -2.94
CA ASP A 19 -14.33 19.97 -4.29
C ASP A 19 -12.95 20.41 -4.80
N GLU A 20 -12.44 21.53 -4.29
CA GLU A 20 -11.11 22.07 -4.62
C GLU A 20 -10.01 21.49 -3.72
N LEU A 21 -10.38 20.90 -2.59
CA LEU A 21 -9.43 20.32 -1.64
C LEU A 21 -8.85 19.00 -2.16
N ASP A 22 -7.52 18.94 -2.18
CA ASP A 22 -6.77 17.71 -2.36
C ASP A 22 -6.83 16.82 -1.10
N TYR A 23 -6.47 15.54 -1.26
CA TYR A 23 -6.55 14.52 -0.21
C TYR A 23 -5.63 14.82 0.97
N TYR A 24 -4.53 15.54 0.76
CA TYR A 24 -3.65 15.93 1.86
C TYR A 24 -4.24 17.11 2.64
N LYS A 25 -4.80 18.11 1.96
CA LYS A 25 -5.41 19.29 2.58
C LYS A 25 -6.62 18.95 3.44
N ILE A 26 -7.51 18.06 2.97
CA ILE A 26 -8.66 17.63 3.80
C ILE A 26 -8.19 16.88 5.07
N MET A 27 -7.05 16.19 4.99
CA MET A 27 -6.42 15.54 6.15
C MET A 27 -5.53 16.49 6.97
N LYS A 28 -5.44 17.77 6.59
CA LYS A 28 -4.55 18.78 7.20
C LYS A 28 -3.07 18.36 7.17
N LEU A 29 -2.66 17.68 6.11
CA LEU A 29 -1.31 17.21 5.85
C LEU A 29 -0.65 17.99 4.72
N LYS A 30 0.68 17.94 4.68
CA LYS A 30 1.45 18.40 3.52
C LYS A 30 1.41 17.34 2.42
N GLY A 31 1.45 17.78 1.17
CA GLY A 31 1.60 16.88 0.02
C GLY A 31 2.81 15.97 0.15
N GLY A 32 2.64 14.69 -0.14
CA GLY A 32 3.69 13.68 0.01
C GLY A 32 3.98 13.25 1.46
N ALA A 33 3.07 13.51 2.40
CA ALA A 33 3.16 13.01 3.77
C ALA A 33 3.26 11.46 3.81
N PRO A 34 4.02 10.89 4.75
CA PRO A 34 4.18 9.44 4.85
C PRO A 34 2.91 8.78 5.39
N VAL A 35 2.68 7.51 5.03
CA VAL A 35 1.48 6.74 5.42
C VAL A 35 1.19 6.75 6.94
N PRO A 36 2.17 6.66 7.86
CA PRO A 36 1.89 6.75 9.29
C PRO A 36 1.29 8.09 9.73
N ASP A 37 1.62 9.19 9.04
CA ASP A 37 1.05 10.50 9.33
C ASP A 37 -0.37 10.62 8.75
N VAL A 38 -0.62 9.98 7.60
CA VAL A 38 -1.96 9.80 7.02
C VAL A 38 -2.89 9.05 7.97
N GLU A 39 -2.43 7.95 8.57
CA GLU A 39 -3.21 7.17 9.55
C GLU A 39 -3.55 7.99 10.81
N LYS A 40 -2.57 8.73 11.35
CA LYS A 40 -2.79 9.60 12.51
C LYS A 40 -3.76 10.74 12.20
N ALA A 41 -3.59 11.39 11.04
CA ALA A 41 -4.47 12.46 10.61
C ALA A 41 -5.90 11.97 10.39
N TYR A 42 -6.08 10.81 9.76
CA TYR A 42 -7.39 10.18 9.59
C TYR A 42 -8.05 9.93 10.94
N ALA A 43 -7.34 9.34 11.90
CA ALA A 43 -7.89 9.06 13.22
C ALA A 43 -8.33 10.34 13.96
N ALA A 44 -7.59 11.44 13.79
CA ALA A 44 -7.95 12.74 14.38
C ALA A 44 -9.16 13.38 13.68
N GLN A 45 -9.15 13.47 12.34
CA GLN A 45 -10.24 14.11 11.59
C GLN A 45 -11.53 13.30 11.64
N SER A 46 -11.45 11.97 11.63
CA SER A 46 -12.63 11.09 11.75
C SER A 46 -13.34 11.31 13.07
N LYS A 47 -12.63 11.51 14.19
CA LYS A 47 -13.26 11.86 15.47
C LYS A 47 -13.95 13.22 15.45
N ASN A 48 -13.40 14.18 14.71
CA ASN A 48 -13.95 15.53 14.62
C ASN A 48 -15.22 15.58 13.76
N PHE A 49 -15.22 14.85 12.64
CA PHE A 49 -16.25 14.91 11.59
C PHE A 49 -17.12 13.65 11.51
N HIS A 50 -17.11 12.76 12.50
CA HIS A 50 -17.97 11.57 12.49
C HIS A 50 -19.45 11.99 12.56
N PRO A 51 -20.33 11.46 11.68
CA PRO A 51 -21.75 11.84 11.66
C PRO A 51 -22.48 11.52 12.99
N ASP A 52 -22.06 10.47 13.69
CA ASP A 52 -22.60 10.10 15.01
C ASP A 52 -22.47 11.21 16.05
N ARG A 53 -21.40 12.00 15.99
CA ARG A 53 -21.19 13.15 16.90
C ARG A 53 -22.25 14.24 16.73
N PHE A 54 -22.95 14.24 15.60
CA PHE A 54 -23.93 15.24 15.22
C PHE A 54 -25.36 14.68 15.06
N PHE A 55 -25.61 13.45 15.51
CA PHE A 55 -26.93 12.81 15.38
C PHE A 55 -28.09 13.63 15.99
N GLY A 56 -27.82 14.44 17.02
CA GLY A 56 -28.81 15.30 17.68
C GLY A 56 -29.01 16.69 17.06
N VAL A 57 -28.44 16.98 15.89
CA VAL A 57 -28.52 18.28 15.21
C VAL A 57 -29.71 18.27 14.24
N ARG A 58 -30.65 19.20 14.45
CA ARG A 58 -31.87 19.35 13.62
C ARG A 58 -31.68 20.37 12.49
N ASP A 59 -30.56 20.26 11.78
CA ASP A 59 -30.26 21.07 10.60
C ASP A 59 -29.86 20.14 9.45
N PRO A 60 -30.75 19.93 8.47
CA PRO A 60 -30.49 19.06 7.33
C PRO A 60 -29.30 19.51 6.47
N LYS A 61 -29.05 20.82 6.37
CA LYS A 61 -27.94 21.37 5.59
C LYS A 61 -26.61 21.03 6.26
N PHE A 62 -26.54 21.25 7.57
CA PHE A 62 -25.38 20.92 8.37
C PHE A 62 -25.06 19.41 8.36
N THR A 63 -26.07 18.57 8.56
CA THR A 63 -25.87 17.10 8.56
C THR A 63 -25.39 16.60 7.19
N LYS A 64 -25.88 17.19 6.09
CA LYS A 64 -25.36 16.91 4.74
C LYS A 64 -23.90 17.33 4.57
N ALA A 65 -23.52 18.51 5.07
CA ALA A 65 -22.15 19.01 5.06
C ALA A 65 -21.19 18.07 5.79
N VAL A 66 -21.54 17.63 7.01
CA VAL A 66 -20.75 16.64 7.77
C VAL A 66 -20.56 15.34 6.99
N ASN A 67 -21.63 14.79 6.42
CA ASN A 67 -21.57 13.56 5.64
C ASN A 67 -20.68 13.70 4.40
N ALA A 68 -20.73 14.85 3.71
CA ALA A 68 -19.90 15.13 2.55
C ALA A 68 -18.41 15.17 2.93
N ILE A 69 -18.06 15.90 3.99
CA ILE A 69 -16.68 15.97 4.49
C ILE A 69 -16.19 14.58 4.90
N PHE A 70 -16.99 13.83 5.66
CA PHE A 70 -16.61 12.49 6.13
C PHE A 70 -16.41 11.50 4.97
N LYS A 71 -17.26 11.58 3.94
CA LYS A 71 -17.09 10.78 2.72
C LYS A 71 -15.76 11.08 2.03
N LYS A 72 -15.47 12.37 1.80
CA LYS A 72 -14.22 12.81 1.16
C LYS A 72 -12.98 12.43 1.99
N LEU A 73 -13.08 12.49 3.32
CA LEU A 73 -12.03 12.04 4.23
C LEU A 73 -11.74 10.54 4.10
N ASN A 74 -12.79 9.71 3.97
CA ASN A 74 -12.64 8.27 3.73
C ASN A 74 -12.00 7.96 2.38
N GLU A 75 -12.42 8.65 1.32
CA GLU A 75 -11.83 8.53 -0.02
C GLU A 75 -10.33 8.89 0.01
N ALA A 76 -9.99 10.01 0.64
CA ALA A 76 -8.60 10.44 0.85
C ALA A 76 -7.78 9.36 1.57
N TYR A 77 -8.31 8.80 2.66
CA TYR A 77 -7.63 7.76 3.42
C TYR A 77 -7.42 6.47 2.61
N GLN A 78 -8.42 6.01 1.87
CA GLN A 78 -8.28 4.80 1.04
C GLN A 78 -7.18 4.94 -0.01
N VAL A 79 -7.09 6.11 -0.65
CA VAL A 79 -6.07 6.37 -1.67
C VAL A 79 -4.68 6.58 -1.05
N LEU A 80 -4.59 7.30 0.07
CA LEU A 80 -3.30 7.65 0.67
C LEU A 80 -2.72 6.56 1.58
N LYS A 81 -3.54 5.61 2.05
CA LYS A 81 -3.08 4.47 2.85
C LYS A 81 -2.39 3.41 1.99
N ASP A 82 -2.93 3.14 0.79
CA ASP A 82 -2.35 2.17 -0.11
C ASP A 82 -1.10 2.78 -0.80
N PRO A 83 0.08 2.18 -0.65
CA PRO A 83 1.31 2.74 -1.21
C PRO A 83 1.30 2.90 -2.73
N ASP A 84 0.59 2.02 -3.46
CA ASP A 84 0.55 2.06 -4.92
C ASP A 84 -0.43 3.13 -5.39
N LEU A 85 -1.60 3.23 -4.76
CA LEU A 85 -2.58 4.29 -5.05
C LEU A 85 -2.05 5.68 -4.66
N LYS A 86 -1.37 5.78 -3.52
CA LYS A 86 -0.71 7.02 -3.07
C LYS A 86 0.32 7.49 -4.09
N LYS A 87 1.17 6.59 -4.59
CA LYS A 87 2.16 6.93 -5.62
C LYS A 87 1.52 7.43 -6.91
N MET A 88 0.44 6.80 -7.36
CA MET A 88 -0.29 7.25 -8.55
C MET A 88 -0.91 8.64 -8.33
N TYR A 89 -1.49 8.85 -7.15
CA TYR A 89 -2.07 10.14 -6.76
C TYR A 89 -1.02 11.24 -6.67
N ASP A 90 0.09 10.97 -5.98
CA ASP A 90 1.21 11.90 -5.81
C ASP A 90 1.83 12.28 -7.15
N LYS A 91 2.03 11.29 -8.04
CA LYS A 91 2.51 11.54 -9.41
C LYS A 91 1.55 12.43 -10.20
N LYS A 92 0.23 12.19 -10.09
CA LYS A 92 -0.80 12.99 -10.79
C LYS A 92 -0.85 14.43 -10.27
N MET A 93 -0.69 14.62 -8.97
CA MET A 93 -0.75 15.94 -8.32
C MET A 93 0.61 16.66 -8.27
N GLY A 94 1.67 16.04 -8.77
CA GLY A 94 3.02 16.61 -8.73
C GLY A 94 3.63 16.67 -7.32
N PHE A 95 3.07 15.92 -6.36
CA PHE A 95 3.66 15.79 -5.04
C PHE A 95 4.89 14.89 -5.11
N ARG A 96 6.02 15.40 -4.66
CA ARG A 96 7.21 14.58 -4.42
C ARG A 96 7.08 13.96 -3.04
N ASP A 97 7.35 12.66 -2.93
CA ASP A 97 7.47 12.00 -1.63
C ASP A 97 8.41 12.81 -0.75
N ALA A 98 7.89 13.40 0.34
CA ALA A 98 8.70 14.14 1.30
C ALA A 98 9.69 13.23 2.05
N ALA A 99 9.64 11.92 1.79
CA ALA A 99 10.50 10.86 2.30
C ALA A 99 11.95 10.89 1.78
N GLY A 100 12.36 11.92 1.03
CA GLY A 100 13.77 12.15 0.67
C GLY A 100 14.71 12.43 1.86
N LYS A 101 14.21 12.58 3.09
CA LYS A 101 15.03 12.66 4.31
C LYS A 101 15.04 11.33 5.08
N LYS A 102 16.18 10.65 4.96
CA LYS A 102 16.63 9.51 5.79
C LYS A 102 16.20 9.68 7.26
N LYS A 103 15.50 8.67 7.80
CA LYS A 103 15.65 8.25 9.19
C LYS A 103 16.10 6.80 9.21
N THR A 104 17.33 6.63 9.67
CA THR A 104 17.99 5.39 10.04
C THR A 104 17.32 4.82 11.29
N GLY A 105 17.00 3.52 11.28
CA GLY A 105 16.74 2.75 12.50
C GLY A 105 15.55 1.79 12.46
N GLY A 106 15.80 0.54 12.05
CA GLY A 106 15.09 -0.65 12.55
C GLY A 106 13.93 -1.21 11.72
N GLY A 107 14.18 -2.28 10.97
CA GLY A 107 13.19 -3.31 10.64
C GLY A 107 12.55 -3.25 9.24
N ASP A 108 13.23 -3.90 8.30
CA ASP A 108 12.65 -4.69 7.20
C ASP A 108 11.55 -4.08 6.31
N ARG A 109 12.00 -3.45 5.21
CA ARG A 109 11.57 -3.66 3.81
C ARG A 109 12.13 -2.52 2.96
N LYS A 110 13.44 -2.52 2.76
CA LYS A 110 14.06 -1.64 1.76
C LYS A 110 13.89 -2.25 0.38
N SER A 111 13.28 -1.46 -0.49
CA SER A 111 13.76 -1.25 -1.85
C SER A 111 13.62 -2.43 -2.82
N ARG A 112 12.40 -2.61 -3.33
CA ARG A 112 12.22 -3.11 -4.71
C ARG A 112 12.91 -2.13 -5.67
N PRO A 113 13.83 -2.56 -6.54
CA PRO A 113 14.30 -1.75 -7.64
C PRO A 113 13.13 -1.52 -8.61
N SER A 114 12.98 -0.28 -9.10
CA SER A 114 12.24 -0.03 -10.32
C SER A 114 13.08 -0.61 -11.44
N ILE A 115 12.74 -1.80 -11.94
CA ILE A 115 13.47 -2.35 -13.09
C ILE A 115 12.83 -1.78 -14.36
N ASP A 116 13.55 -0.83 -14.92
CA ASP A 116 13.55 -0.49 -16.33
C ASP A 116 13.71 -1.76 -17.18
N LYS A 117 12.75 -1.97 -18.09
CA LYS A 117 12.62 -3.18 -18.91
C LYS A 117 13.86 -3.46 -19.78
N GLU A 118 14.70 -2.45 -20.01
CA GLU A 118 15.94 -2.51 -20.79
C GLU A 118 17.16 -3.00 -19.97
N GLY A 119 17.13 -2.92 -18.63
CA GLY A 119 18.21 -3.40 -17.76
C GLY A 119 18.16 -4.89 -17.45
N LEU A 120 17.03 -5.56 -17.75
CA LEU A 120 16.77 -6.97 -17.41
C LEU A 120 17.40 -7.96 -18.41
N GLU A 121 17.78 -7.51 -19.62
CA GLU A 121 18.20 -8.38 -20.72
C GLU A 121 19.68 -8.83 -20.67
N GLN A 122 20.50 -8.31 -19.75
CA GLN A 122 21.97 -8.52 -19.81
C GLN A 122 22.57 -9.44 -18.73
N GLU A 123 21.80 -10.04 -17.82
CA GLU A 123 22.35 -11.04 -16.89
C GLU A 123 22.03 -12.48 -17.33
N GLN A 124 23.11 -13.18 -17.63
CA GLN A 124 23.21 -14.56 -18.09
C GLN A 124 22.45 -15.52 -17.16
N GLY A 125 21.32 -16.07 -17.61
CA GLY A 125 20.55 -17.10 -16.87
C GLY A 125 19.03 -16.92 -16.84
N TYR A 126 18.49 -15.88 -17.48
CA TYR A 126 17.05 -15.71 -17.63
C TYR A 126 16.50 -16.76 -18.60
N LEU A 127 15.66 -17.68 -18.12
CA LEU A 127 14.77 -18.43 -19.00
C LEU A 127 13.71 -17.44 -19.50
N ASP A 128 13.67 -17.22 -20.82
CA ASP A 128 12.70 -16.34 -21.44
C ASP A 128 11.29 -16.77 -21.01
N ALA A 129 10.50 -15.81 -20.54
CA ALA A 129 9.13 -16.05 -20.10
C ALA A 129 8.30 -16.68 -21.22
N ASP A 130 8.63 -16.38 -22.48
CA ASP A 130 7.98 -16.93 -23.67
C ASP A 130 8.28 -18.42 -23.90
N GLU A 131 9.37 -18.95 -23.34
CA GLU A 131 9.72 -20.38 -23.40
C GLU A 131 9.07 -21.19 -22.26
N VAL A 132 8.82 -20.55 -21.11
CA VAL A 132 8.33 -21.23 -19.91
C VAL A 132 6.82 -21.14 -19.77
N VAL A 133 6.22 -20.04 -20.21
CA VAL A 133 4.83 -19.70 -19.92
C VAL A 133 4.15 -19.17 -21.19
N THR A 134 2.95 -19.66 -21.48
CA THR A 134 2.17 -19.26 -22.65
C THR A 134 1.24 -18.08 -22.36
N ASP A 135 0.60 -18.05 -21.18
CA ASP A 135 -0.37 -17.03 -20.81
C ASP A 135 0.29 -15.69 -20.43
N LYS A 136 -0.22 -14.59 -20.98
CA LYS A 136 0.32 -13.24 -20.78
C LYS A 136 0.29 -12.78 -19.31
N LYS A 137 -0.70 -13.20 -18.52
CA LYS A 137 -0.76 -12.88 -17.09
C LYS A 137 0.21 -13.76 -16.31
N ALA A 138 0.30 -15.03 -16.66
CA ALA A 138 1.28 -15.94 -16.07
C ALA A 138 2.74 -15.48 -16.31
N LYS A 139 3.06 -14.97 -17.51
CA LYS A 139 4.39 -14.38 -17.84
C LYS A 139 4.78 -13.27 -16.88
N LYS A 140 3.86 -12.34 -16.60
CA LYS A 140 4.09 -11.26 -15.61
C LYS A 140 4.46 -11.82 -14.24
N TYR A 141 3.79 -12.88 -13.79
CA TYR A 141 4.08 -13.49 -12.48
C TYR A 141 5.36 -14.32 -12.50
N TRP A 142 5.72 -14.93 -13.62
CA TRP A 142 7.02 -15.56 -13.83
C TRP A 142 8.17 -14.55 -13.69
N ASP A 143 8.07 -13.40 -14.37
CA ASP A 143 9.08 -12.34 -14.26
C ASP A 143 9.21 -11.82 -12.82
N LEU A 144 8.07 -11.58 -12.17
CA LEU A 144 8.06 -11.16 -10.77
C LEU A 144 8.64 -12.23 -9.83
N ALA A 145 8.51 -13.52 -10.15
CA ALA A 145 9.14 -14.59 -9.40
C ALA A 145 10.66 -14.59 -9.59
N GLN A 146 11.16 -14.39 -10.81
CA GLN A 146 12.61 -14.29 -11.07
C GLN A 146 13.22 -13.07 -10.37
N ILE A 147 12.56 -11.91 -10.43
CA ILE A 147 12.99 -10.71 -9.71
C ILE A 147 13.01 -10.95 -8.20
N ALA A 148 11.99 -11.63 -7.65
CA ALA A 148 11.98 -11.97 -6.23
C ALA A 148 13.12 -12.93 -5.86
N GLU A 149 13.46 -13.87 -6.73
CA GLU A 149 14.56 -14.82 -6.56
C GLU A 149 15.91 -14.11 -6.54
N MET A 150 16.16 -13.18 -7.46
CA MET A 150 17.35 -12.32 -7.48
C MET A 150 17.51 -11.49 -6.21
N ASN A 151 16.39 -11.07 -5.61
CA ASN A 151 16.38 -10.33 -4.35
C ASN A 151 16.37 -11.24 -3.11
N GLU A 152 16.55 -12.55 -3.28
CA GLU A 152 16.44 -13.59 -2.25
C GLU A 152 15.13 -13.57 -1.43
N ASP A 153 14.07 -12.98 -1.97
CA ASP A 153 12.73 -12.94 -1.37
C ASP A 153 11.96 -14.21 -1.74
N TRP A 154 12.32 -15.31 -1.08
CA TRP A 154 11.71 -16.62 -1.30
C TRP A 154 10.20 -16.67 -0.98
N ASN A 155 9.68 -15.77 -0.13
CA ASN A 155 8.23 -15.67 0.05
C ASN A 155 7.58 -15.08 -1.21
N GLY A 156 8.17 -14.02 -1.78
CA GLY A 156 7.77 -13.44 -3.05
C GLY A 156 7.82 -14.45 -4.20
N VAL A 157 8.89 -15.25 -4.28
CA VAL A 157 9.02 -16.33 -5.30
C VAL A 157 7.84 -17.29 -5.21
N VAL A 158 7.56 -17.83 -4.01
CA VAL A 158 6.46 -18.80 -3.80
C VAL A 158 5.10 -18.21 -4.18
N MET A 159 4.81 -16.97 -3.75
CA MET A 159 3.54 -16.31 -4.02
C MET A 159 3.34 -16.05 -5.52
N ASN A 160 4.38 -15.55 -6.20
CA ASN A 160 4.32 -15.23 -7.62
C ASN A 160 4.19 -16.51 -8.47
N LEU A 161 4.90 -17.59 -8.14
CA LEU A 161 4.76 -18.88 -8.83
C LEU A 161 3.38 -19.50 -8.61
N GLN A 162 2.78 -19.35 -7.43
CA GLN A 162 1.38 -19.75 -7.20
C GLN A 162 0.41 -18.97 -8.07
N PHE A 163 0.59 -17.66 -8.22
CA PHE A 163 -0.23 -16.87 -9.13
C PHE A 163 -0.03 -17.27 -10.59
N ALA A 164 1.20 -17.54 -11.03
CA ALA A 164 1.45 -18.05 -12.38
C ALA A 164 0.72 -19.38 -12.61
N LEU A 165 0.76 -20.30 -11.65
CA LEU A 165 0.04 -21.57 -11.70
C LEU A 165 -1.48 -21.41 -11.69
N ASN A 166 -2.05 -20.33 -11.15
CA ASN A 166 -3.50 -20.12 -11.24
C ASN A 166 -3.97 -19.96 -12.69
N TYR A 167 -3.12 -19.41 -13.55
CA TYR A 167 -3.38 -19.26 -14.98
C TYR A 167 -2.90 -20.47 -15.78
N GLU A 168 -1.81 -21.12 -15.36
CA GLU A 168 -1.26 -22.33 -15.98
C GLU A 168 -1.09 -23.49 -15.01
N GLN A 169 -2.21 -24.04 -14.54
CA GLN A 169 -2.23 -25.09 -13.50
C GLN A 169 -1.51 -26.37 -13.92
N GLY A 170 -1.36 -26.61 -15.22
CA GLY A 170 -0.71 -27.79 -15.80
C GLY A 170 0.80 -27.66 -15.96
N ASN A 171 1.39 -26.47 -15.78
CA ASN A 171 2.77 -26.23 -16.18
C ASN A 171 3.76 -26.93 -15.23
N PRO A 172 4.56 -27.92 -15.71
CA PRO A 172 5.46 -28.69 -14.87
C PRO A 172 6.64 -27.88 -14.36
N VAL A 173 7.11 -26.89 -15.13
CA VAL A 173 8.25 -26.03 -14.77
C VAL A 173 7.88 -25.14 -13.59
N LEU A 174 6.71 -24.48 -13.66
CA LEU A 174 6.21 -23.65 -12.57
C LEU A 174 6.01 -24.44 -11.27
N LYS A 175 5.52 -25.69 -11.36
CA LYS A 175 5.36 -26.58 -10.20
C LYS A 175 6.70 -26.96 -9.59
N SER A 176 7.66 -27.38 -10.42
CA SER A 176 9.00 -27.76 -9.96
C SER A 176 9.71 -26.60 -9.26
N LYS A 177 9.64 -25.40 -9.85
CA LYS A 177 10.25 -24.19 -9.27
C LYS A 177 9.55 -23.76 -7.99
N LEU A 178 8.22 -23.90 -7.90
CA LEU A 178 7.46 -23.61 -6.68
C LEU A 178 7.87 -24.52 -5.52
N GLU A 179 8.00 -25.82 -5.76
CA GLU A 179 8.41 -26.77 -4.73
C GLU A 179 9.84 -26.49 -4.25
N THR A 180 10.76 -26.22 -5.19
CA THR A 180 12.13 -25.82 -4.86
C THR A 180 12.14 -24.56 -3.98
N ALA A 181 11.39 -23.53 -4.35
CA ALA A 181 11.29 -22.28 -3.60
C ALA A 181 10.72 -22.48 -2.18
N LYS A 182 9.73 -23.37 -2.01
CA LYS A 182 9.18 -23.72 -0.69
C LYS A 182 10.22 -24.40 0.20
N VAL A 183 11.04 -25.29 -0.34
CA VAL A 183 12.13 -25.96 0.40
C VAL A 183 13.14 -24.93 0.89
N TYR A 184 13.60 -24.03 0.02
CA TYR A 184 14.51 -22.93 0.40
C TYR A 184 13.91 -22.02 1.47
N LEU A 185 12.63 -21.66 1.32
CA LEU A 185 11.92 -20.85 2.31
C LEU A 185 11.84 -21.54 3.68
N ALA A 186 11.59 -22.86 3.70
CA ALA A 186 11.56 -23.64 4.93
C ALA A 186 12.94 -23.73 5.60
N ASP A 187 14.02 -23.89 4.82
CA ASP A 187 15.40 -23.91 5.34
C ASP A 187 15.79 -22.55 5.95
N LYS A 188 15.53 -21.43 5.26
CA LYS A 188 15.76 -20.08 5.82
C LYS A 188 14.97 -19.84 7.11
N LYS A 189 13.72 -20.33 7.19
CA LYS A 189 12.90 -20.23 8.43
C LYS A 189 13.45 -21.06 9.59
N LYS A 190 14.10 -22.20 9.32
CA LYS A 190 14.77 -23.01 10.36
C LYS A 190 16.02 -22.31 10.89
N LYS A 191 16.86 -21.75 10.00
CA LYS A 191 18.07 -21.00 10.38
C LYS A 191 17.78 -19.74 11.20
N ASN A 192 16.65 -19.06 10.96
CA ASN A 192 16.24 -17.86 11.70
C ASN A 192 15.56 -18.13 13.06
N LYS A 193 15.33 -19.39 13.47
CA LYS A 193 14.85 -19.69 14.82
C LYS A 193 16.02 -19.65 15.81
N ASN A 194 16.18 -18.50 16.47
CA ASN A 194 17.11 -18.31 17.58
C ASN A 194 16.82 -19.36 18.69
N PRO A 195 17.78 -20.24 19.06
CA PRO A 195 17.55 -21.34 20.00
C PRO A 195 17.36 -20.89 21.46
N TYR A 196 17.54 -19.61 21.79
CA TYR A 196 17.51 -19.10 23.17
C TYR A 196 16.24 -18.32 23.55
N LYS A 197 15.06 -18.73 23.10
CA LYS A 197 13.80 -18.22 23.72
C LYS A 197 13.60 -18.89 25.08
N ILE A 198 14.27 -18.38 26.10
CA ILE A 198 13.99 -18.72 27.51
C ILE A 198 12.56 -18.24 27.80
N LYS A 199 11.67 -19.17 28.09
CA LYS A 199 10.36 -18.87 28.68
C LYS A 199 10.63 -18.47 30.13
N ILE A 200 10.46 -17.18 30.44
CA ILE A 200 10.38 -16.75 31.83
C ILE A 200 9.02 -17.25 32.35
N VAL A 201 9.09 -18.10 33.37
CA VAL A 201 7.95 -18.65 34.13
C VAL A 201 7.43 -17.59 35.07
#